data_AF-A0A4S0K3C6-F1
#
_entry.id   AF-A0A4S0K3C6-F1
#
_cell.length_a   1.000
_cell.length_b   1.000
_cell.length_c   1.000
_cell.angle_alpha   90.00
_cell.angle_beta   90.00
_cell.angle_gamma   90.00
#
_symmetry.space_group_name_H-M   'P 1'
#
loop_
_entity.id
_entity.type
_entity.pdbx_description
1 polymer ?
#
loop_
_entity_poly.entity_id
_entity_poly.type
_entity_poly.pdbx_seq_one_letter_code
_entity_poly.pdbx_strand_id
1 'polypeptide(L)'
;MAKSKQRQQPAPSSPEAPQLPIGIQLGYDPKGPSEPVDIASSKDGWSEFTLSDGTILRAKAVVLDVKKMLGQYTPDGDPVYEMQMTLVSQSRVPEHLKKKG
;
A
#
# COMPACT_ATOMS: atom_id res chain seq x y z
N MET A 1 38.65 5.94 30.85
CA MET A 1 37.76 6.92 30.17
C MET A 1 38.60 7.57 29.08
N ALA A 2 38.32 7.42 27.78
CA ALA A 2 37.34 8.19 27.03
C ALA A 2 37.03 7.52 25.67
N LYS A 3 35.85 7.84 25.15
CA LYS A 3 35.06 7.10 24.15
C LYS A 3 35.58 7.28 22.71
N SER A 4 35.76 6.16 22.00
CA SER A 4 35.99 6.13 20.55
C SER A 4 34.73 6.56 19.80
N LYS A 5 34.81 7.69 19.08
CA LYS A 5 33.79 8.13 18.12
C LYS A 5 33.85 7.22 16.89
N GLN A 6 32.93 6.27 16.81
CA GLN A 6 32.66 5.55 15.58
C GLN A 6 32.06 6.54 14.58
N ARG A 7 32.86 6.94 13.58
CA ARG A 7 32.35 7.56 12.36
C ARG A 7 31.38 6.55 11.76
N GLN A 8 30.07 6.81 11.91
CA GLN A 8 29.10 6.18 11.03
C GLN A 8 29.47 6.64 9.63
N GLN A 9 30.00 5.73 8.80
CA GLN A 9 30.01 5.96 7.37
C GLN A 9 28.53 6.11 6.99
N PRO A 10 28.13 7.18 6.29
CA PRO A 10 26.82 7.18 5.66
C PRO A 10 26.75 5.90 4.83
N ALA A 11 25.67 5.13 4.95
CA ALA A 11 25.45 3.98 4.09
C ALA A 11 25.76 4.42 2.65
N PRO A 12 26.50 3.62 1.85
CA PRO A 12 26.72 3.98 0.45
C PRO A 12 25.33 4.23 -0.14
N SER A 13 25.10 5.45 -0.62
CA SER A 13 23.91 5.79 -1.39
C SER A 13 23.95 4.87 -2.60
N SER A 14 23.24 3.75 -2.50
CA SER A 14 23.02 2.86 -3.63
C SER A 14 22.53 3.77 -4.76
N PRO A 15 23.12 3.73 -5.96
CA PRO A 15 22.60 4.54 -7.06
C PRO A 15 21.12 4.24 -7.14
N GLU A 16 20.29 5.29 -7.02
CA GLU A 16 18.84 5.15 -7.08
C GLU A 16 18.52 4.59 -8.45
N ALA A 17 18.36 3.27 -8.54
CA ALA A 17 17.96 2.62 -9.76
C ALA A 17 16.65 3.28 -10.19
N PRO A 18 16.44 3.58 -11.48
CA PRO A 18 15.17 4.09 -11.95
C PRO A 18 14.06 3.21 -11.39
N GLN A 19 13.25 3.78 -10.48
CA GLN A 19 12.16 3.02 -9.88
C GLN A 19 11.16 2.75 -11.00
N LEU A 20 11.11 1.50 -11.45
CA LEU A 20 10.15 1.11 -12.48
C LEU A 20 8.74 1.35 -11.94
N PRO A 21 7.78 1.77 -12.78
CA PRO A 21 6.39 1.80 -12.39
C PRO A 21 5.97 0.44 -11.85
N ILE A 22 5.13 0.44 -10.81
CA ILE A 22 4.65 -0.80 -10.15
C ILE A 22 4.10 -1.79 -11.18
N GLY A 23 3.41 -1.31 -12.23
CA GLY A 23 2.88 -2.17 -13.27
C GLY A 23 3.94 -2.96 -14.04
N ILE A 24 5.05 -2.32 -14.38
CA ILE A 24 6.18 -2.97 -15.06
C ILE A 24 6.79 -4.05 -14.16
N GLN A 25 6.88 -3.78 -12.85
CA GLN A 25 7.37 -4.76 -11.89
C GLN A 25 6.44 -5.97 -11.74
N LEU A 26 5.13 -5.78 -11.97
CA LEU A 26 4.10 -6.82 -11.92
C LEU A 26 3.83 -7.49 -13.29
N GLY A 27 4.62 -7.16 -14.31
CA GLY A 27 4.54 -7.82 -15.63
C GLY A 27 3.47 -7.26 -16.57
N TYR A 28 2.99 -6.03 -16.35
CA TYR A 28 2.05 -5.35 -17.26
C TYR A 28 2.53 -3.93 -17.62
N ASP A 29 2.09 -3.41 -18.76
CA ASP A 29 2.35 -2.02 -19.17
C ASP A 29 1.25 -1.09 -18.63
N PRO A 30 1.55 -0.26 -17.62
CA PRO A 30 0.57 0.68 -17.07
C PRO A 30 0.20 1.81 -18.02
N LYS A 31 0.92 2.00 -19.14
CA LYS A 31 0.61 2.99 -20.17
C LYS A 31 -0.18 2.41 -21.34
N GLY A 32 -0.47 1.11 -21.32
CA GLY A 32 -1.26 0.44 -22.34
C GLY A 32 -2.71 0.92 -22.38
N PRO A 33 -3.45 0.60 -23.46
CA PRO A 33 -4.87 0.94 -23.56
C PRO A 33 -5.66 0.27 -22.44
N SER A 34 -6.65 0.99 -21.91
CA SER A 34 -7.52 0.50 -20.84
C SER A 34 -8.95 1.00 -20.98
N GLU A 35 -9.89 0.27 -20.40
CA GLU A 35 -11.31 0.62 -20.32
C GLU A 35 -11.78 0.68 -18.86
N PRO A 36 -12.61 1.67 -18.47
CA PRO A 36 -13.18 1.73 -17.12
C PRO A 36 -14.16 0.59 -16.90
N VAL A 37 -14.19 0.06 -15.68
CA VAL A 37 -15.10 -1.01 -15.27
C VAL A 37 -15.88 -0.58 -14.04
N ASP A 38 -17.20 -0.59 -14.15
CA ASP A 38 -18.09 -0.22 -13.05
C ASP A 38 -18.08 -1.27 -11.93
N ILE A 39 -18.00 -0.79 -10.69
CA ILE A 39 -18.10 -1.63 -9.49
C ILE A 39 -19.58 -1.89 -9.22
N ALA A 40 -20.08 -3.06 -9.62
CA ALA A 40 -21.49 -3.42 -9.46
C ALA A 40 -21.92 -3.66 -8.00
N SER A 41 -21.00 -4.13 -7.15
CA SER A 41 -21.24 -4.32 -5.72
C SER A 41 -19.93 -4.37 -4.94
N SER A 42 -19.97 -4.00 -3.67
CA SER A 42 -18.86 -4.15 -2.74
C SER A 42 -19.34 -4.78 -1.43
N LYS A 43 -18.46 -5.57 -0.80
CA LYS A 43 -18.65 -6.02 0.58
C LYS A 43 -17.72 -5.19 1.46
N ASP A 44 -18.29 -4.33 2.29
CA ASP A 44 -17.53 -3.60 3.30
C ASP A 44 -17.16 -4.53 4.46
N GLY A 45 -15.87 -4.60 4.77
CA GLY A 45 -15.34 -5.30 5.93
C GLY A 45 -14.22 -4.49 6.58
N TRP A 46 -14.35 -4.21 7.87
CA TRP A 46 -13.25 -3.67 8.66
C TRP A 46 -12.40 -4.81 9.18
N SER A 47 -11.10 -4.78 8.90
CA SER A 47 -10.12 -5.59 9.62
C SER A 47 -9.83 -4.94 10.96
N GLU A 48 -10.02 -5.66 12.05
CA GLU A 48 -9.79 -5.17 13.41
C GLU A 48 -8.59 -5.89 14.04
N PHE A 49 -7.70 -5.11 14.66
CA PHE A 49 -6.48 -5.57 15.30
C PHE A 49 -6.40 -5.00 16.71
N THR A 50 -6.28 -5.87 17.72
CA THR A 50 -5.95 -5.46 19.08
C THR A 50 -4.43 -5.47 19.23
N LEU A 51 -3.85 -4.30 19.51
CA LEU A 51 -2.41 -4.14 19.74
C LEU A 51 -2.05 -4.46 21.19
N SER A 52 -0.77 -4.76 21.44
CA SER A 52 -0.27 -5.14 22.76
C SER A 52 -0.41 -4.05 23.83
N ASP A 53 -0.58 -2.80 23.43
CA ASP A 53 -0.81 -1.65 24.31
C ASP A 53 -2.30 -1.42 24.61
N GLY A 54 -3.19 -2.27 24.10
CA GLY A 54 -4.64 -2.16 24.24
C GLY A 54 -5.32 -1.27 23.18
N THR A 55 -4.57 -0.70 22.23
CA THR A 55 -5.13 0.04 21.10
C THR A 55 -5.89 -0.91 20.16
N ILE A 56 -7.10 -0.52 19.75
CA ILE A 56 -7.83 -1.20 18.69
C ILE A 56 -7.62 -0.43 17.39
N LEU A 57 -6.94 -1.04 16.42
CA LEU A 57 -6.78 -0.52 15.07
C LEU A 57 -7.82 -1.17 14.16
N ARG A 58 -8.55 -0.37 13.41
CA ARG A 58 -9.47 -0.81 12.36
C ARG A 58 -8.98 -0.27 11.03
N ALA A 59 -8.93 -1.12 10.00
CA ALA A 59 -8.54 -0.72 8.67
C ALA A 59 -9.46 -1.35 7.62
N LYS A 60 -9.73 -0.61 6.54
CA LYS A 60 -10.39 -1.15 5.34
C LYS A 60 -9.81 -0.51 4.08
N ALA A 61 -9.64 -1.31 3.03
CA ALA A 61 -9.32 -0.81 1.71
C ALA A 61 -10.61 -0.39 1.00
N VAL A 62 -10.57 0.76 0.32
CA VAL A 62 -11.68 1.30 -0.48
C VAL A 62 -11.19 1.46 -1.91
N VAL A 63 -11.84 0.78 -2.84
CA VAL A 63 -11.56 0.90 -4.28
C VAL A 63 -12.29 2.12 -4.82
N LEU A 64 -11.56 2.97 -5.54
CA LEU A 64 -12.05 4.24 -6.08
C LEU A 64 -12.30 4.15 -7.59
N ASP A 65 -11.45 3.42 -8.31
CA ASP A 65 -11.51 3.26 -9.76
C ASP A 65 -10.95 1.90 -10.15
N VAL A 66 -11.50 1.31 -11.21
CA VAL A 66 -11.05 0.03 -11.77
C VAL A 66 -10.97 0.18 -13.29
N LYS A 67 -9.82 -0.15 -13.85
CA LYS A 67 -9.59 -0.18 -15.29
C LYS A 67 -9.12 -1.55 -15.71
N LYS A 68 -9.70 -2.09 -16.77
CA LYS A 68 -9.22 -3.31 -17.40
C LYS A 68 -8.18 -2.95 -18.45
N MET A 69 -7.00 -3.57 -18.37
CA MET A 69 -5.91 -3.36 -19.32
C MET A 69 -6.16 -4.20 -20.57
N LEU A 70 -6.38 -3.54 -21.71
CA LEU A 70 -6.75 -4.20 -22.95
C LEU A 70 -5.54 -4.91 -23.58
N GLY A 71 -5.72 -6.18 -23.95
CA GLY A 71 -4.67 -7.01 -24.53
C GLY A 71 -3.59 -7.47 -23.53
N GLN A 72 -3.79 -7.21 -22.23
CA GLN A 72 -2.86 -7.59 -21.18
C GLN A 72 -3.50 -8.64 -20.28
N TYR A 73 -2.80 -9.76 -20.11
CA TYR A 73 -3.27 -10.90 -19.35
C TYR A 73 -2.17 -11.38 -18.40
N THR A 74 -2.57 -11.91 -17.25
CA THR A 74 -1.68 -12.60 -16.32
C THR A 74 -1.15 -13.90 -16.96
N PRO A 75 -0.10 -14.52 -16.40
CA PRO A 75 0.37 -15.82 -16.87
C PRO A 75 -0.70 -16.93 -16.89
N ASP A 76 -1.71 -16.81 -16.03
CA ASP A 76 -2.84 -17.74 -15.94
C ASP A 76 -3.93 -17.48 -17.00
N GLY A 77 -3.79 -16.40 -17.78
CA GLY A 77 -4.72 -16.02 -18.84
C GLY A 77 -5.85 -15.09 -18.39
N ASP A 78 -5.82 -14.60 -17.15
CA ASP A 78 -6.81 -13.65 -16.64
C ASP A 78 -6.52 -12.22 -17.12
N PRO A 79 -7.53 -11.41 -17.44
CA PRO A 79 -7.29 -10.01 -17.80
C PRO A 79 -6.69 -9.23 -16.62
N VAL A 80 -5.72 -8.37 -16.92
CA VAL A 80 -5.12 -7.49 -15.91
C VAL A 80 -6.07 -6.34 -15.59
N TYR A 81 -6.29 -6.09 -14.30
CA TYR A 81 -7.02 -4.93 -13.81
C TYR A 81 -6.09 -4.01 -13.03
N GLU A 82 -6.08 -2.74 -13.41
CA GLU A 82 -5.51 -1.67 -12.61
C GLU A 82 -6.59 -1.13 -11.66
N MET A 83 -6.25 -1.01 -10.38
CA MET A 83 -7.16 -0.53 -9.35
C MET A 83 -6.56 0.67 -8.64
N GLN A 84 -7.30 1.77 -8.59
CA GLN A 84 -7.00 2.85 -7.66
C GLN A 84 -7.73 2.58 -6.35
N MET A 85 -7.00 2.53 -5.24
CA MET A 85 -7.57 2.29 -3.91
C MET A 85 -6.95 3.19 -2.85
N THR A 86 -7.66 3.35 -1.74
CA THR A 86 -7.15 4.02 -0.54
C THR A 86 -7.36 3.15 0.69
N LEU A 87 -6.45 3.26 1.66
CA LEU A 87 -6.59 2.61 2.95
C LEU A 87 -7.20 3.60 3.94
N VAL A 88 -8.40 3.28 4.42
CA VAL A 88 -9.05 4.02 5.51
C VAL A 88 -8.72 3.32 6.82
N SER A 89 -8.19 4.05 7.80
CA SER A 89 -7.85 3.50 9.11
C SER A 89 -8.43 4.35 10.25
N GLN A 90 -8.74 3.68 11.36
CA GLN A 90 -9.22 4.27 12.61
C GLN A 90 -8.48 3.61 13.77
N SER A 91 -8.00 4.40 14.73
CA SER A 91 -7.45 3.89 15.99
C SER A 91 -8.33 4.28 17.17
N ARG A 92 -8.56 3.34 18.07
CA ARG A 92 -9.14 3.58 19.40
C ARG A 92 -8.04 3.35 20.42
N VAL A 93 -7.42 4.46 20.82
CA VAL A 93 -6.26 4.48 21.70
C VAL A 93 -6.72 4.62 23.16
N PRO A 94 -6.21 3.80 24.10
CA PRO A 94 -6.46 3.96 25.54
C PRO A 94 -6.14 5.37 26.05
N GLU A 95 -6.94 5.87 27.00
CA GLU A 95 -6.79 7.23 27.55
C GLU A 95 -5.39 7.51 28.10
N HIS A 96 -4.75 6.53 28.73
CA HIS A 96 -3.42 6.69 29.32
C HIS A 96 -2.30 6.90 28.29
N LEU A 97 -2.54 6.57 27.01
CA LEU A 97 -1.62 6.81 25.90
C LEU A 97 -1.92 8.11 25.14
N LYS A 98 -3.06 8.76 25.42
CA LYS A 98 -3.40 10.04 24.80
C LYS A 98 -2.53 11.15 25.36
N LYS A 99 -2.04 12.03 24.48
CA LYS A 99 -1.35 13.25 24.89
C LYS A 99 -2.33 14.11 25.70
N LYS A 100 -1.97 14.45 26.94
CA LYS A 100 -2.73 15.41 27.75
C LYS A 100 -2.63 16.78 27.08
N GLY A 101 -3.78 17.37 26.76
CA GLY A 101 -3.90 18.74 26.26
C GLY A 101 -3.67 19.75 27.38
#